data_AF-A0A430QTE6-F1
#
_entry.id   AF-A0A430QTE6-F1
#
_cell.length_a   1.000
_cell.length_b   1.000
_cell.length_c   1.000
_cell.angle_alpha   90.00
_cell.angle_beta   90.00
_cell.angle_gamma   90.00
#
_symmetry.space_group_name_H-M   'P 1'
#
loop_
_entity.id
_entity.type
_entity.pdbx_description
1 polymer ?
#
loop_
_entity_poly.entity_id
_entity_poly.type
_entity_poly.pdbx_seq_one_letter_code
_entity_poly.pdbx_strand_id
1 'polypeptide(L)'
;MPIPVGKIGPLLLDGRSHYIPLATTEGCLVASTNRGCRAIFLAGGIKSVVYRYLSIEPYLHIWALSNYYRVLNKSLHAGRYIHIRFAARTGDAMGMNMVSKATDSALHCLQKYFSNMQAGRYIHIRFAARTGDAMGMNMVSKATDSALHCLQKYFSNMQVISLSGNMCTDKKPATINTILGRGKSVIAEAHLSADVLAQVLHTNAQRLARLTHSKNWIGSAMAGCPGMMGCNAHAANIIAGMFAATGQDLAQVCSV
;
A
#
# COMPACT_ATOMS: atom_id res chain seq x y z
N MET A 1 15.88 23.50 -2.80
CA MET A 1 15.59 23.60 -4.25
C MET A 1 14.11 23.91 -4.42
N PRO A 2 13.75 25.10 -4.92
CA PRO A 2 12.35 25.48 -5.10
C PRO A 2 11.68 24.66 -6.22
N ILE A 3 10.43 24.24 -6.02
CA ILE A 3 9.60 23.55 -7.02
C ILE A 3 8.30 24.34 -7.19
N PRO A 4 7.85 24.67 -8.42
CA PRO A 4 6.59 25.35 -8.65
C PRO A 4 5.39 24.56 -8.10
N VAL A 5 4.43 25.24 -7.48
CA VAL A 5 3.22 24.62 -6.92
C VAL A 5 1.97 25.21 -7.57
N GLY A 6 1.22 24.36 -8.27
CA GLY A 6 -0.07 24.70 -8.85
C GLY A 6 -1.24 24.46 -7.89
N LYS A 7 -2.34 25.19 -8.10
CA LYS A 7 -3.63 24.99 -7.43
C LYS A 7 -4.61 24.32 -8.39
N ILE A 8 -5.15 23.17 -8.00
CA ILE A 8 -6.11 22.39 -8.79
C ILE A 8 -7.45 22.36 -8.08
N GLY A 9 -8.55 22.53 -8.82
CA GLY A 9 -9.91 22.32 -8.31
C GLY A 9 -10.90 23.46 -8.62
N PRO A 10 -12.08 23.43 -7.99
CA PRO A 10 -12.43 22.52 -6.88
C PRO A 10 -12.63 21.07 -7.35
N LEU A 11 -12.11 20.12 -6.57
CA LEU A 11 -12.49 18.71 -6.65
C LEU A 11 -13.64 18.47 -5.66
N LEU A 12 -14.82 18.12 -6.18
CA LEU A 12 -15.95 17.70 -5.35
C LEU A 12 -15.78 16.21 -5.00
N LEU A 13 -15.43 15.92 -3.74
CA LEU A 13 -15.17 14.57 -3.22
C LEU A 13 -16.04 14.34 -1.98
N ASP A 14 -16.85 13.30 -2.00
CA ASP A 14 -17.71 12.90 -0.88
C ASP A 14 -18.56 14.07 -0.31
N GLY A 15 -19.07 14.92 -1.20
CA GLY A 15 -19.89 16.09 -0.86
C GLY A 15 -19.11 17.32 -0.38
N ARG A 16 -17.78 17.29 -0.42
CA ARG A 16 -16.91 18.40 -0.01
C ARG A 16 -16.03 18.88 -1.16
N SER A 17 -15.87 20.20 -1.27
CA SER A 17 -15.01 20.82 -2.28
C SER A 17 -13.59 21.00 -1.75
N HIS A 18 -12.62 20.50 -2.49
CA HIS A 18 -11.20 20.57 -2.14
C HIS A 18 -10.39 21.28 -3.22
N TYR A 19 -9.42 22.10 -2.82
CA TYR A 19 -8.34 22.54 -3.71
C TYR A 19 -7.09 21.74 -3.40
N ILE A 20 -6.48 21.18 -4.44
CA ILE A 20 -5.35 20.27 -4.33
C ILE A 20 -4.07 21.04 -4.72
N PRO A 21 -3.06 21.09 -3.84
CA PRO A 21 -1.75 21.60 -4.22
C PRO A 21 -0.98 20.53 -5.00
N LEU A 22 -0.36 20.91 -6.12
CA LEU A 22 0.43 20.00 -6.94
C LEU A 22 1.78 20.64 -7.30
N ALA A 23 2.86 20.13 -6.71
CA ALA A 23 4.21 20.59 -6.97
C ALA A 23 4.80 19.87 -8.19
N THR A 24 5.11 20.60 -9.26
CA THR A 24 5.64 19.97 -10.49
C THR A 24 6.40 20.96 -11.36
N THR A 25 7.35 20.44 -12.12
CA THR A 25 8.01 21.15 -13.22
C THR A 25 7.52 20.67 -14.59
N GLU A 26 6.64 19.66 -14.63
CA GLU A 26 6.03 19.15 -15.86
C GLU A 26 4.97 20.14 -16.37
N GLY A 27 5.19 20.67 -17.57
CA GLY A 27 4.23 21.52 -18.26
C GLY A 27 2.88 20.83 -18.44
N CYS A 28 1.79 21.61 -18.45
CA CYS A 28 0.41 21.14 -18.64
C CYS A 28 -0.15 20.18 -17.56
N LEU A 29 0.65 19.60 -16.66
CA LEU A 29 0.14 18.64 -15.66
C LEU A 29 -0.95 19.26 -14.77
N VAL A 30 -0.70 20.47 -14.24
CA VAL A 30 -1.67 21.23 -13.43
C VAL A 30 -2.94 21.51 -14.24
N ALA A 31 -2.79 22.00 -15.47
CA ALA A 31 -3.92 22.36 -16.33
C ALA A 31 -4.77 21.14 -16.72
N SER A 32 -4.14 20.03 -17.10
CA SER A 32 -4.78 18.76 -17.43
C SER A 32 -5.56 18.21 -16.24
N THR A 33 -4.95 18.20 -15.05
CA THR A 33 -5.62 17.74 -13.82
C THR A 33 -6.79 18.65 -13.47
N ASN A 34 -6.66 19.97 -13.64
CA ASN A 34 -7.74 20.92 -13.39
C ASN A 34 -8.93 20.72 -14.35
N ARG A 35 -8.66 20.40 -15.62
CA ARG A 35 -9.70 20.00 -16.60
C ARG A 35 -10.44 18.74 -16.15
N GLY A 36 -9.72 17.75 -15.60
CA GLY A 36 -10.31 16.57 -14.97
C GLY A 36 -11.23 16.92 -13.80
N CYS A 37 -10.77 17.77 -12.87
CA CYS A 37 -11.59 18.26 -11.76
C CYS A 37 -12.86 18.97 -12.25
N ARG A 38 -12.77 19.77 -13.32
CA ARG A 38 -13.94 20.43 -13.93
C ARG A 38 -14.96 19.41 -14.45
N ALA A 39 -14.53 18.38 -15.17
CA ALA A 39 -15.41 17.35 -15.68
C ALA A 39 -16.14 16.61 -14.54
N ILE A 40 -15.39 16.25 -13.50
CA ILE A 40 -15.90 15.56 -12.32
C ILE A 40 -16.87 16.43 -11.51
N PHE A 41 -16.55 17.72 -11.35
CA PHE A 41 -17.43 18.67 -10.65
C PHE A 41 -18.79 18.80 -11.35
N LEU A 42 -18.79 18.92 -12.67
CA LEU A 42 -20.01 18.98 -13.48
C LEU A 42 -20.82 17.68 -13.45
N ALA A 43 -20.16 16.56 -13.14
CA ALA A 43 -20.78 15.24 -12.99
C ALA A 43 -21.31 14.94 -11.58
N GLY A 44 -21.31 15.91 -10.66
CA GLY A 44 -21.79 15.73 -9.29
C GLY A 44 -20.74 15.18 -8.32
N GLY A 45 -19.47 15.10 -8.74
CA GLY A 45 -18.33 14.77 -7.89
C GLY A 45 -17.95 13.30 -7.86
N ILE A 46 -17.06 12.97 -6.92
CA ILE A 46 -16.51 11.62 -6.69
C ILE A 46 -17.12 11.03 -5.43
N LYS A 47 -17.37 9.72 -5.46
CA LYS A 47 -17.54 8.89 -4.26
C LYS A 47 -16.28 8.09 -4.00
N SER A 48 -15.82 8.08 -2.75
CA SER A 48 -14.62 7.32 -2.38
C SER A 48 -14.79 6.50 -1.10
N VAL A 49 -14.00 5.43 -1.00
CA VAL A 49 -13.95 4.58 0.18
C VAL A 49 -12.54 4.08 0.44
N VAL A 50 -12.10 4.18 1.70
CA VAL A 50 -10.90 3.50 2.18
C VAL A 50 -11.30 2.11 2.66
N TYR A 51 -11.02 1.08 1.87
CA TYR A 51 -11.45 -0.29 2.18
C TYR A 51 -10.37 -1.11 2.91
N ARG A 52 -9.11 -0.62 2.95
CA ARG A 52 -8.02 -1.21 3.73
C ARG A 52 -7.10 -0.12 4.26
N TYR A 53 -6.69 -0.23 5.52
CA TYR A 53 -5.67 0.64 6.11
C TYR A 53 -4.71 -0.15 7.00
N LEU A 54 -3.51 -0.40 6.50
CA LEU A 54 -2.46 -1.19 7.14
C LEU A 54 -1.07 -0.70 6.69
N SER A 55 -0.26 -0.18 7.61
CA SER A 55 1.18 0.00 7.43
C SER A 55 1.90 -1.32 7.69
N ILE A 56 2.90 -1.65 6.86
CA ILE A 56 3.41 -3.03 6.74
C ILE A 56 4.93 -3.08 6.65
N GLU A 57 5.55 -4.00 7.42
CA GLU A 57 6.99 -4.28 7.42
C GLU A 57 7.28 -5.81 7.43
N PRO A 58 8.27 -6.32 6.68
CA PRO A 58 8.61 -7.73 6.58
C PRO A 58 9.88 -8.08 7.36
N TYR A 59 10.01 -9.29 7.85
CA TYR A 59 11.24 -9.73 8.52
C TYR A 59 11.71 -11.11 8.05
N LEU A 60 13.03 -11.39 8.08
CA LEU A 60 13.62 -12.69 7.75
C LEU A 60 14.72 -13.20 8.72
N HIS A 61 14.55 -14.42 9.28
CA HIS A 61 15.43 -15.63 9.21
C HIS A 61 15.21 -16.66 10.35
N ILE A 62 15.43 -17.95 10.04
CA ILE A 62 15.53 -19.09 10.97
C ILE A 62 16.81 -19.89 10.69
N TRP A 63 17.55 -20.26 11.74
CA TRP A 63 18.41 -21.44 11.73
C TRP A 63 17.83 -22.49 12.69
N ALA A 64 17.52 -23.68 12.18
CA ALA A 64 17.75 -24.98 12.81
C ALA A 64 17.00 -26.08 12.03
N LEU A 65 17.73 -26.89 11.27
CA LEU A 65 17.21 -28.15 10.67
C LEU A 65 16.53 -29.04 11.72
N SER A 66 16.94 -28.97 12.99
CA SER A 66 16.40 -29.79 14.09
C SER A 66 15.02 -29.36 14.60
N ASN A 67 14.60 -28.10 14.42
CA ASN A 67 13.26 -27.62 14.82
C ASN A 67 12.31 -27.37 13.64
N TYR A 68 12.84 -27.33 12.41
CA TYR A 68 12.08 -27.21 11.16
C TYR A 68 10.98 -28.29 11.06
N TYR A 69 11.32 -29.53 11.40
CA TYR A 69 10.37 -30.66 11.44
C TYR A 69 9.29 -30.52 12.51
N ARG A 70 9.57 -29.88 13.66
CA ARG A 70 8.62 -29.75 14.77
C ARG A 70 7.52 -28.70 14.49
N VAL A 71 7.83 -27.69 13.69
CA VAL A 71 6.86 -26.71 13.19
C VAL A 71 6.08 -27.27 11.99
N LEU A 72 6.73 -27.99 11.08
CA LEU A 72 6.07 -28.60 9.92
C LEU A 72 5.10 -29.73 10.28
N ASN A 73 5.44 -30.61 11.22
CA ASN A 73 4.54 -31.71 11.62
C ASN A 73 3.22 -31.23 12.26
N LYS A 74 3.14 -29.97 12.70
CA LYS A 74 1.88 -29.36 13.16
C LYS A 74 1.18 -28.48 12.11
N SER A 75 1.86 -28.11 11.03
CA SER A 75 1.40 -27.11 10.04
C SER A 75 1.17 -27.69 8.64
N LEU A 76 1.23 -29.02 8.46
CA LEU A 76 0.89 -29.76 7.23
C LEU A 76 -0.62 -29.74 6.88
N HIS A 77 -1.36 -28.72 7.30
CA HIS A 77 -2.76 -28.51 6.88
C HIS A 77 -2.86 -27.23 6.06
N ALA A 78 -2.80 -27.42 4.74
CA ALA A 78 -3.41 -26.64 3.66
C ALA A 78 -3.43 -25.08 3.76
N GLY A 79 -2.55 -24.45 2.97
CA GLY A 79 -2.93 -23.38 2.04
C GLY A 79 -3.39 -22.02 2.56
N ARG A 80 -2.73 -21.43 3.58
CA ARG A 80 -3.04 -20.06 4.03
C ARG A 80 -1.80 -19.23 4.41
N TYR A 81 -1.73 -18.00 3.92
CA TYR A 81 -0.70 -17.00 4.23
C TYR A 81 -0.67 -16.65 5.73
N ILE A 82 0.52 -16.58 6.36
CA ILE A 82 0.65 -15.95 7.68
C ILE A 82 0.69 -14.44 7.51
N HIS A 83 -0.38 -13.77 7.92
CA HIS A 83 -0.43 -12.32 8.06
C HIS A 83 -0.58 -12.00 9.53
N ILE A 84 0.51 -11.61 10.21
CA ILE A 84 0.42 -11.25 11.62
C ILE A 84 -0.01 -9.79 11.71
N ARG A 85 -1.29 -9.59 12.06
CA ARG A 85 -1.88 -8.27 12.21
C ARG A 85 -1.81 -7.85 13.67
N PHE A 86 -1.26 -6.67 13.90
CA PHE A 86 -1.21 -6.04 15.21
C PHE A 86 -1.93 -4.71 15.14
N ALA A 87 -2.83 -4.43 16.07
CA ALA A 87 -3.46 -3.11 16.13
C ALA A 87 -2.67 -2.24 17.11
N ALA A 88 -1.77 -1.41 16.62
CA ALA A 88 -1.24 -0.30 17.40
C ALA A 88 -2.19 0.89 17.24
N ARG A 89 -2.61 1.50 18.35
CA ARG A 89 -3.21 2.85 18.35
C ARG A 89 -2.18 3.77 18.97
N THR A 90 -1.89 4.88 18.30
CA THR A 90 -0.84 5.83 18.68
C THR A 90 -1.18 6.54 19.98
N GLY A 91 -0.18 6.72 20.85
CA GLY A 91 -0.30 7.48 22.09
C GLY A 91 0.91 7.30 23.00
N ASP A 92 1.05 6.14 23.65
CA ASP A 92 1.84 6.12 24.88
C ASP A 92 2.85 4.96 24.90
N ALA A 93 3.79 5.03 25.85
CA ALA A 93 4.60 3.90 26.31
C ALA A 93 3.80 2.59 26.55
N MET A 94 2.45 2.65 26.61
CA MET A 94 1.51 1.53 26.60
C MET A 94 1.47 0.71 25.30
N GLY A 95 1.97 1.24 24.17
CA GLY A 95 2.09 0.47 22.92
C GLY A 95 2.98 -0.77 23.06
N MET A 96 3.93 -0.75 24.02
CA MET A 96 4.79 -1.89 24.35
C MET A 96 4.08 -2.99 25.16
N ASN A 97 3.09 -2.64 26.00
CA ASN A 97 2.26 -3.64 26.71
C ASN A 97 1.28 -4.36 25.79
N MET A 98 0.94 -3.76 24.64
CA MET A 98 0.18 -4.43 23.59
C MET A 98 1.03 -5.45 22.83
N VAL A 99 2.37 -5.32 22.83
CA VAL A 99 3.28 -6.28 22.17
C VAL A 99 3.23 -7.64 22.87
N SER A 100 3.05 -7.74 24.19
CA SER A 100 2.94 -9.05 24.87
C SER A 100 1.66 -9.82 24.49
N LYS A 101 0.48 -9.17 24.57
CA LYS A 101 -0.80 -9.76 24.14
C LYS A 101 -0.87 -10.06 22.63
N ALA A 102 -0.24 -9.20 21.85
CA ALA A 102 0.02 -9.41 20.43
C ALA A 102 0.90 -10.64 20.19
N THR A 103 1.95 -10.84 20.99
CA THR A 103 2.85 -12.00 20.86
C THR A 103 2.09 -13.30 21.13
N ASP A 104 1.20 -13.36 22.13
CA ASP A 104 0.40 -14.57 22.39
C ASP A 104 -0.57 -14.89 21.24
N SER A 105 -1.19 -13.86 20.66
CA SER A 105 -2.04 -13.99 19.46
C SER A 105 -1.23 -14.37 18.21
N ALA A 106 -0.01 -13.84 18.10
CA ALA A 106 0.95 -14.16 17.04
C ALA A 106 1.45 -15.60 17.19
N LEU A 107 1.72 -16.07 18.40
CA LEU A 107 2.14 -17.45 18.70
C LEU A 107 1.05 -18.44 18.31
N HIS A 108 -0.20 -18.14 18.66
CA HIS A 108 -1.37 -18.95 18.28
C HIS A 108 -1.61 -18.95 16.75
N CYS A 109 -1.33 -17.85 16.05
CA CYS A 109 -1.37 -17.80 14.58
C CYS A 109 -0.16 -18.50 13.91
N LEU A 110 1.03 -18.35 14.48
CA LEU A 110 2.28 -18.95 14.00
C LEU A 110 2.22 -20.48 14.10
N GLN A 111 1.59 -21.04 15.14
CA GLN A 111 1.38 -22.49 15.27
C GLN A 111 0.39 -23.08 14.24
N LYS A 112 -0.47 -22.25 13.63
CA LYS A 112 -1.60 -22.72 12.81
C LYS A 112 -1.42 -22.51 11.29
N TYR A 113 -0.51 -21.63 10.84
CA TYR A 113 -0.57 -21.09 9.47
C TYR A 113 0.75 -21.05 8.68
N PHE A 114 1.84 -21.70 9.10
CA PHE A 114 3.08 -21.71 8.31
C PHE A 114 2.90 -22.49 7.00
N SER A 115 2.54 -21.81 5.92
CA SER A 115 2.47 -22.49 4.61
C SER A 115 3.05 -21.75 3.40
N ASN A 116 3.15 -20.40 3.35
CA ASN A 116 3.40 -19.74 2.04
C ASN A 116 4.51 -18.67 1.95
N MET A 117 5.43 -18.54 2.92
CA MET A 117 6.56 -17.57 2.85
C MET A 117 7.91 -18.18 3.27
N GLN A 118 8.11 -19.46 2.95
CA GLN A 118 9.33 -20.19 3.23
C GLN A 118 10.19 -20.26 1.96
N ALA A 119 11.47 -19.92 2.09
CA ALA A 119 12.48 -20.15 1.07
C ALA A 119 13.63 -20.97 1.71
N GLY A 120 13.52 -22.29 1.70
CA GLY A 120 14.45 -23.14 2.47
C GLY A 120 14.36 -22.84 3.97
N ARG A 121 15.48 -22.47 4.60
CA ARG A 121 15.55 -22.08 6.02
C ARG A 121 15.07 -20.65 6.31
N TYR A 122 14.76 -19.89 5.26
CA TYR A 122 14.36 -18.49 5.37
C TYR A 122 12.83 -18.38 5.56
N ILE A 123 12.38 -17.66 6.60
CA ILE A 123 10.97 -17.34 6.84
C ILE A 123 10.75 -15.83 6.76
N HIS A 124 9.95 -15.39 5.79
CA HIS A 124 9.52 -14.00 5.72
C HIS A 124 8.20 -13.80 6.47
N ILE A 125 8.17 -12.88 7.44
CA ILE A 125 6.97 -12.54 8.21
C ILE A 125 6.55 -11.11 7.88
N ARG A 126 5.33 -10.92 7.38
CA ARG A 126 4.79 -9.60 7.04
C ARG A 126 3.90 -9.08 8.18
N PHE A 127 4.45 -8.16 8.98
CA PHE A 127 3.77 -7.49 10.09
C PHE A 127 2.91 -6.37 9.55
N ALA A 128 1.64 -6.29 9.97
CA ALA A 128 0.74 -5.25 9.53
C ALA A 128 0.06 -4.56 10.72
N ALA A 129 0.07 -3.23 10.74
CA ALA A 129 -0.53 -2.44 11.79
C ALA A 129 -1.22 -1.17 11.31
N ARG A 130 -2.12 -0.64 12.13
CA ARG A 130 -2.63 0.72 11.97
C ARG A 130 -1.72 1.70 12.68
N THR A 131 -1.58 2.91 12.16
CA THR A 131 -0.58 3.89 12.62
C THR A 131 -1.17 5.28 12.89
N GLY A 132 -2.48 5.35 13.14
CA GLY A 132 -3.19 6.63 13.30
C GLY A 132 -3.11 7.46 12.01
N ASP A 133 -2.74 8.73 12.12
CA ASP A 133 -2.54 9.61 10.95
C ASP A 133 -1.10 9.59 10.42
N ALA A 134 -0.16 9.03 11.18
CA ALA A 134 1.20 8.86 10.70
C ALA A 134 1.25 7.80 9.60
N MET A 135 2.14 8.01 8.61
CA MET A 135 2.46 6.95 7.65
C MET A 135 3.03 5.71 8.38
N GLY A 136 3.88 5.95 9.38
CA GLY A 136 4.12 4.97 10.45
C GLY A 136 5.22 3.94 10.21
N MET A 137 6.09 4.09 9.21
CA MET A 137 7.28 3.21 9.01
C MET A 137 8.04 2.97 10.33
N ASN A 138 8.54 4.03 10.98
CA ASN A 138 9.33 3.91 12.21
C ASN A 138 8.58 3.22 13.36
N MET A 139 7.25 3.41 13.43
CA MET A 139 6.40 2.82 14.45
C MET A 139 6.24 1.32 14.25
N VAL A 140 5.99 0.90 13.00
CA VAL A 140 5.88 -0.51 12.64
C VAL A 140 7.23 -1.20 12.81
N SER A 141 8.35 -0.55 12.46
CA SER A 141 9.69 -1.12 12.68
C SER A 141 9.98 -1.38 14.16
N LYS A 142 9.69 -0.44 15.06
CA LYS A 142 9.87 -0.62 16.52
C LYS A 142 8.98 -1.72 17.09
N ALA A 143 7.71 -1.77 16.65
CA ALA A 143 6.79 -2.82 17.06
C ALA A 143 7.22 -4.20 16.55
N THR A 144 7.72 -4.26 15.32
CA THR A 144 8.27 -5.48 14.70
C THR A 144 9.49 -5.96 15.49
N ASP A 145 10.44 -5.08 15.79
CA ASP A 145 11.63 -5.41 16.58
C ASP A 145 11.26 -5.99 17.96
N SER A 146 10.32 -5.35 18.66
CA SER A 146 9.84 -5.85 19.96
C SER A 146 9.15 -7.21 19.86
N ALA A 147 8.32 -7.42 18.82
CA ALA A 147 7.66 -8.70 18.58
C ALA A 147 8.66 -9.82 18.27
N LEU A 148 9.73 -9.51 17.51
CA LEU A 148 10.80 -10.45 17.20
C LEU A 148 11.58 -10.87 18.45
N HIS A 149 11.92 -9.93 19.34
CA HIS A 149 12.54 -10.24 20.63
C HIS A 149 11.67 -11.18 21.47
N CYS A 150 10.35 -11.01 21.47
CA CYS A 150 9.46 -11.97 22.13
C CYS A 150 9.46 -13.34 21.45
N LEU A 151 9.48 -13.41 20.12
CA LEU A 151 9.55 -14.68 19.40
C LEU A 151 10.86 -15.44 19.67
N GLN A 152 11.99 -14.74 19.82
CA GLN A 152 13.28 -15.36 20.16
C GLN A 152 13.26 -16.06 21.52
N LYS A 153 12.39 -15.65 22.47
CA LYS A 153 12.22 -16.34 23.75
C LYS A 153 11.60 -17.73 23.59
N TYR A 154 10.73 -17.91 22.60
CA TYR A 154 10.09 -19.21 22.28
C TYR A 154 10.92 -20.06 21.32
N PHE A 155 11.65 -19.40 20.42
CA PHE A 155 12.52 -20.03 19.44
C PHE A 155 13.95 -19.55 19.68
N SER A 156 14.62 -20.13 20.68
CA SER A 156 15.97 -19.71 21.10
C SER A 156 17.04 -19.78 19.99
N ASN A 157 16.82 -20.60 18.97
CA ASN A 157 17.71 -20.72 17.81
C ASN A 157 17.34 -19.76 16.65
N MET A 158 16.28 -18.95 16.80
CA MET A 158 15.87 -17.97 15.79
C MET A 158 16.86 -16.81 15.74
N GLN A 159 17.38 -16.52 14.55
CA GLN A 159 18.30 -15.42 14.31
C GLN A 159 17.64 -14.33 13.46
N VAL A 160 17.72 -13.09 13.93
CA VAL A 160 17.29 -11.88 13.22
C VAL A 160 18.38 -11.42 12.25
N ILE A 161 18.22 -11.71 10.95
CA ILE A 161 19.15 -11.20 9.92
C ILE A 161 18.86 -9.72 9.64
N SER A 162 17.60 -9.37 9.37
CA SER A 162 17.21 -8.00 9.03
C SER A 162 15.76 -7.73 9.39
N LEU A 163 15.50 -6.57 10.01
CA LEU A 163 14.15 -6.06 10.27
C LEU A 163 13.35 -5.76 9.00
N SER A 164 14.02 -5.64 7.84
CA SER A 164 13.37 -5.48 6.54
C SER A 164 13.91 -6.52 5.56
N GLY A 165 13.11 -7.57 5.34
CA GLY A 165 13.39 -8.65 4.39
C GLY A 165 12.79 -8.45 2.99
N ASN A 166 12.58 -7.19 2.56
CA ASN A 166 11.98 -6.79 1.27
C ASN A 166 10.56 -7.29 0.94
N MET A 167 9.89 -8.03 1.83
CA MET A 167 8.47 -8.43 1.71
C MET A 167 7.47 -7.35 2.22
N CYS A 168 7.88 -6.09 2.40
CA CYS A 168 7.06 -4.97 2.90
C CYS A 168 6.02 -4.63 1.85
N THR A 169 6.38 -4.34 0.60
CA THR A 169 7.70 -3.97 0.06
C THR A 169 7.83 -2.44 0.09
N ASP A 170 8.92 -1.90 0.63
CA ASP A 170 9.08 -0.46 0.84
C ASP A 170 10.00 0.14 -0.22
N LYS A 171 9.51 1.14 -0.95
CA LYS A 171 10.27 1.89 -1.98
C LYS A 171 10.78 1.02 -3.15
N LYS A 172 10.13 -0.12 -3.41
CA LYS A 172 10.36 -0.94 -4.60
C LYS A 172 9.01 -1.40 -5.18
N PRO A 173 8.88 -1.53 -6.51
CA PRO A 173 7.70 -2.12 -7.12
C PRO A 173 7.60 -3.60 -6.71
N ALA A 174 6.42 -4.02 -6.24
CA ALA A 174 6.20 -5.41 -5.85
C ALA A 174 4.72 -5.79 -5.89
N THR A 175 4.43 -6.89 -6.58
CA THR A 175 3.08 -7.46 -6.73
C THR A 175 2.40 -7.73 -5.37
N ILE A 176 3.18 -8.04 -4.32
CA ILE A 176 2.64 -8.27 -2.97
C ILE A 176 1.92 -7.03 -2.42
N ASN A 177 2.38 -5.82 -2.75
CA ASN A 177 1.73 -4.58 -2.34
C ASN A 177 0.39 -4.40 -3.06
N THR A 178 0.29 -4.85 -4.31
CA THR A 178 -0.96 -4.80 -5.07
C THR A 178 -1.99 -5.80 -4.55
N ILE A 179 -1.58 -7.05 -4.32
CA ILE A 179 -2.48 -8.13 -3.92
C ILE A 179 -3.00 -7.92 -2.50
N LEU A 180 -2.12 -7.55 -1.58
CA LEU A 180 -2.42 -7.51 -0.15
C LEU A 180 -2.57 -6.08 0.39
N GLY A 181 -2.31 -5.06 -0.43
CA GLY A 181 -2.26 -3.67 -0.01
C GLY A 181 -1.01 -3.32 0.79
N ARG A 182 -0.74 -2.01 0.89
CA ARG A 182 0.20 -1.38 1.82
C ARG A 182 -0.22 0.08 2.01
N GLY A 183 -0.23 0.57 3.24
CA GLY A 183 -0.79 1.88 3.58
C GLY A 183 -2.31 1.89 3.46
N LYS A 184 -2.85 2.88 2.74
CA LYS A 184 -4.29 3.04 2.49
C LYS A 184 -4.63 2.47 1.11
N SER A 185 -5.57 1.53 1.05
CA SER A 185 -6.17 1.09 -0.20
C SER A 185 -7.51 1.80 -0.37
N VAL A 186 -7.65 2.51 -1.49
CA VAL A 186 -8.76 3.43 -1.76
C VAL A 186 -9.37 3.07 -3.11
N ILE A 187 -10.70 3.15 -3.20
CA ILE A 187 -11.44 3.14 -4.46
C ILE A 187 -12.16 4.48 -4.57
N ALA A 188 -12.19 5.02 -5.79
CA ALA A 188 -12.89 6.26 -6.11
C ALA A 188 -13.61 6.10 -7.46
N GLU A 189 -14.83 6.61 -7.56
CA GLU A 189 -15.66 6.53 -8.77
C GLU A 189 -16.40 7.84 -9.04
N ALA A 190 -16.69 8.10 -10.32
CA ALA A 190 -17.51 9.20 -10.80
C ALA A 190 -18.25 8.78 -12.08
N HIS A 191 -19.44 9.32 -12.30
CA HIS A 191 -20.26 9.05 -13.49
C HIS A 191 -20.36 10.27 -14.39
N LEU A 192 -19.65 10.25 -15.52
CA LEU A 192 -19.60 11.38 -16.47
C LEU A 192 -20.70 11.24 -17.53
N SER A 193 -21.55 12.27 -17.68
CA SER A 193 -22.55 12.30 -18.76
C SER A 193 -21.90 12.47 -20.14
N ALA A 194 -22.61 12.10 -21.21
CA ALA A 194 -22.14 12.27 -22.58
C ALA A 194 -21.79 13.73 -22.90
N ASP A 195 -22.58 14.67 -22.40
CA ASP A 195 -22.34 16.11 -22.59
C ASP A 195 -21.02 16.56 -21.95
N VAL A 196 -20.74 16.12 -20.72
CA VAL A 196 -19.48 16.44 -20.04
C VAL A 196 -18.30 15.84 -20.80
N LEU A 197 -18.43 14.60 -21.29
CA LEU A 197 -17.38 13.96 -22.09
C LEU A 197 -17.10 14.74 -23.38
N ALA A 198 -18.14 15.19 -24.08
CA ALA A 198 -18.02 15.91 -25.34
C ALA A 198 -17.48 17.34 -25.13
N GLN A 199 -18.09 18.09 -24.20
CA GLN A 199 -17.79 19.50 -24.00
C GLN A 199 -16.50 19.74 -23.22
N VAL A 200 -16.23 18.92 -22.20
CA VAL A 200 -15.05 19.12 -21.34
C VAL A 200 -13.90 18.26 -21.80
N LEU A 201 -14.11 16.97 -22.06
CA LEU A 201 -13.03 16.03 -22.39
C LEU A 201 -12.80 15.85 -23.90
N HIS A 202 -13.66 16.43 -24.74
CA HIS A 202 -13.60 16.34 -26.21
C HIS A 202 -13.52 14.89 -26.71
N THR A 203 -14.30 14.01 -26.09
CA THR A 203 -14.34 12.58 -26.41
C THR A 203 -15.72 11.98 -26.10
N ASN A 204 -15.86 10.67 -26.21
CA ASN A 204 -17.06 9.94 -25.82
C ASN A 204 -16.71 8.66 -25.03
N ALA A 205 -17.73 8.05 -24.42
CA ALA A 205 -17.57 6.90 -23.53
C ALA A 205 -16.93 5.70 -24.26
N GLN A 206 -17.33 5.42 -25.49
CA GLN A 206 -16.81 4.29 -26.27
C GLN A 206 -15.31 4.44 -26.58
N ARG A 207 -14.88 5.65 -26.96
CA ARG A 207 -13.47 5.97 -27.19
C ARG A 207 -12.65 5.82 -25.91
N LEU A 208 -13.12 6.33 -24.78
CA LEU A 208 -12.44 6.20 -23.49
C LEU A 208 -12.35 4.74 -23.01
N ALA A 209 -13.43 3.97 -23.14
CA ALA A 209 -13.45 2.55 -22.77
C ALA A 209 -12.46 1.75 -23.62
N ARG A 210 -12.47 1.97 -24.95
CA ARG A 210 -11.54 1.31 -25.87
C ARG A 210 -10.08 1.70 -25.60
N LEU A 211 -9.80 2.98 -25.34
CA LEU A 211 -8.46 3.45 -24.96
C LEU A 211 -8.00 2.81 -23.65
N THR A 212 -8.87 2.76 -22.64
CA THR A 212 -8.54 2.15 -21.34
C THR A 212 -8.23 0.66 -21.51
N HIS A 213 -9.05 -0.08 -22.26
CA HIS A 213 -8.82 -1.50 -22.54
C HIS A 213 -7.51 -1.74 -23.29
N SER A 214 -7.27 -1.03 -24.39
CA SER A 214 -6.07 -1.23 -25.21
C SER A 214 -4.79 -0.74 -24.52
N LYS A 215 -4.82 0.39 -23.81
CA LYS A 215 -3.64 1.02 -23.22
C LYS A 215 -3.35 0.54 -21.80
N ASN A 216 -4.31 0.68 -20.88
CA ASN A 216 -4.09 0.41 -19.45
C ASN A 216 -4.14 -1.08 -19.13
N TRP A 217 -4.85 -1.88 -19.91
CA TRP A 217 -4.94 -3.32 -19.68
C TRP A 217 -4.03 -4.10 -20.62
N ILE A 218 -4.33 -4.14 -21.92
CA ILE A 218 -3.54 -4.91 -22.89
C ILE A 218 -2.10 -4.38 -22.94
N GLY A 219 -1.92 -3.07 -23.12
CA GLY A 219 -0.58 -2.46 -23.19
C GLY A 219 0.28 -2.75 -21.96
N SER A 220 -0.26 -2.53 -20.76
CA SER A 220 0.45 -2.82 -19.51
C SER A 220 0.74 -4.32 -19.31
N ALA A 221 -0.17 -5.21 -19.73
CA ALA A 221 0.06 -6.64 -19.71
C ALA A 221 1.20 -7.05 -20.66
N MET A 222 1.20 -6.52 -21.89
CA MET A 222 2.27 -6.76 -22.87
C MET A 222 3.62 -6.21 -22.41
N ALA A 223 3.63 -5.11 -21.67
CA ALA A 223 4.84 -4.54 -21.09
C ALA A 223 5.36 -5.30 -19.84
N GLY A 224 4.65 -6.34 -19.38
CA GLY A 224 5.05 -7.11 -18.20
C GLY A 224 4.97 -6.31 -16.90
N CYS A 225 4.07 -5.33 -16.81
CA CYS A 225 3.91 -4.56 -15.58
C CYS A 225 3.51 -5.49 -14.41
N PRO A 226 4.17 -5.42 -13.24
CA PRO A 226 3.91 -6.32 -12.14
C PRO A 226 2.53 -6.04 -11.50
N GLY A 227 1.63 -7.01 -11.61
CA GLY A 227 0.27 -6.91 -11.06
C GLY A 227 -0.53 -5.76 -11.67
N MET A 228 -1.38 -5.12 -10.86
CA MET A 228 -2.18 -3.96 -11.28
C MET A 228 -1.47 -2.61 -11.16
N MET A 229 -0.22 -2.55 -10.69
CA MET A 229 0.50 -1.26 -10.46
C MET A 229 0.63 -0.46 -11.76
N GLY A 230 0.87 -1.14 -12.89
CA GLY A 230 1.01 -0.49 -14.20
C GLY A 230 -0.30 -0.25 -14.95
N CYS A 231 -1.45 -0.66 -14.42
CA CYS A 231 -2.72 -0.61 -15.15
C CYS A 231 -3.41 0.76 -15.07
N ASN A 232 -2.64 1.84 -15.27
CA ASN A 232 -3.12 3.22 -15.23
C ASN A 232 -2.43 4.07 -16.31
N ALA A 233 -2.77 5.36 -16.41
CA ALA A 233 -2.14 6.25 -17.40
C ALA A 233 -0.92 6.98 -16.86
N HIS A 234 -1.09 7.74 -15.78
CA HIS A 234 -0.03 8.56 -15.20
C HIS A 234 -0.31 8.86 -13.71
N ALA A 235 -0.78 7.86 -12.96
CA ALA A 235 -1.09 8.03 -11.53
C ALA A 235 0.12 8.55 -10.73
N ALA A 236 1.33 8.09 -11.11
CA ALA A 236 2.59 8.53 -10.53
C ALA A 236 2.80 10.05 -10.63
N ASN A 237 2.41 10.72 -11.72
CA ASN A 237 2.58 12.18 -11.86
C ASN A 237 1.75 12.93 -10.82
N ILE A 238 0.49 12.50 -10.61
CA ILE A 238 -0.40 13.13 -9.63
C ILE A 238 0.11 12.90 -8.21
N ILE A 239 0.49 11.66 -7.90
CA ILE A 239 0.93 11.30 -6.55
C ILE A 239 2.26 11.95 -6.21
N ALA A 240 3.23 11.95 -7.12
CA ALA A 240 4.51 12.63 -6.93
C ALA A 240 4.32 14.13 -6.66
N GLY A 241 3.48 14.79 -7.45
CA GLY A 241 3.25 16.22 -7.27
C GLY A 241 2.51 16.56 -5.97
N MET A 242 1.54 15.73 -5.57
CA MET A 242 0.86 15.89 -4.28
C MET A 242 1.82 15.60 -3.11
N PHE A 243 2.66 14.57 -3.23
CA PHE A 243 3.63 14.18 -2.21
C PHE A 243 4.66 15.29 -1.97
N ALA A 244 5.21 15.85 -3.05
CA ALA A 244 6.13 16.98 -2.98
C ALA A 244 5.47 18.19 -2.32
N ALA A 245 4.22 18.51 -2.68
CA ALA A 245 3.50 19.66 -2.13
C ALA A 245 3.07 19.50 -0.67
N THR A 246 2.92 18.26 -0.19
CA THR A 246 2.38 17.97 1.15
C THR A 246 3.40 17.31 2.09
N GLY A 247 4.69 17.37 1.75
CA GLY A 247 5.78 16.89 2.62
C GLY A 247 5.82 15.38 2.83
N GLN A 248 5.32 14.59 1.87
CA GLN A 248 5.36 13.13 1.94
C GLN A 248 6.71 12.59 1.45
N ASP A 249 6.99 11.31 1.76
CA ASP A 249 8.19 10.62 1.28
C ASP A 249 8.07 10.29 -0.22
N LEU A 250 8.76 11.06 -1.05
CA LEU A 250 8.71 10.93 -2.51
C LEU A 250 9.18 9.57 -3.03
N ALA A 251 10.05 8.86 -2.30
CA ALA A 251 10.49 7.54 -2.73
C ALA A 251 9.35 6.50 -2.68
N GLN A 252 8.25 6.78 -1.99
CA GLN A 252 7.08 5.90 -1.94
C GLN A 252 6.25 5.93 -3.24
N VAL A 253 6.49 6.87 -4.17
CA VAL A 253 5.78 6.95 -5.45
C VAL A 253 5.92 5.66 -6.27
N CYS A 254 7.02 4.92 -6.11
CA CYS A 254 7.21 3.63 -6.79
C CYS A 254 6.28 2.51 -6.29
N SER A 255 5.50 2.77 -5.22
CA SER A 255 4.54 1.81 -4.66
C SER A 255 3.15 1.93 -5.29
N VAL A 256 2.99 2.84 -6.25
CA VAL A 256 1.73 3.11 -6.96
C VAL A 256 1.72 2.39 -8.30
#